data_AF-A7SM86-F1
#
_entry.id   AF-A7SM86-F1
#
_cell.length_a   1.000
_cell.length_b   1.000
_cell.length_c   1.000
_cell.angle_alpha   90.00
_cell.angle_beta   90.00
_cell.angle_gamma   90.00
#
_symmetry.space_group_name_H-M   'P 1'
#
loop_
_entity.id
_entity.type
_entity.pdbx_description
1 polymer ?
#
loop_
_entity_poly.entity_id
_entity_poly.type
_entity_poly.pdbx_seq_one_letter_code
_entity_poly.pdbx_strand_id
1 'polypeptide(L)'
;MKKIFTFCILFVTIILHLGASIFHTEDQRYSFLETKQNHYLSSRSFQVSMTSELMQCVQKCLTKQNCRSINYCNHDSRCELLDISVVENNKKDLFQWREGCVVAWWVNLKVRIFTFTTLGETGASGPTSTDGYKATHLNGLVRLHNGIQIWKTPETGKYVIEAFGASGRNGTCSSCSGWTRGGRGAQIKGVFSLQGGLELRILVGQRGKIVSGFSGDLPGSGGGGTFVTLADNTPLLVAGGGGGGGVSTASGGDGDPGQATTNGSHHGGIDGQGGRICATINPPCPLIVVQPYCTGSGFYGNGIVHFATPPSSFVNGGSGGSGTSEGGFGGGGATVASRPGGGGGYSGGGLASSGGSTLSSEGGVAGGGGSYNNGADQKNIAGTNEGDGRVVITLML
;
A
#
# COMPACT_ATOMS: atom_id res chain seq x y z
N MET A 1 62.74 6.60 33.83
CA MET A 1 61.70 6.96 32.84
C MET A 1 60.87 5.74 32.49
N LYS A 2 59.72 5.55 33.15
CA LYS A 2 58.63 4.67 32.74
C LYS A 2 57.34 5.37 33.18
N LYS A 3 56.58 5.92 32.24
CA LYS A 3 55.26 6.52 32.49
C LYS A 3 54.25 5.37 32.58
N ILE A 4 53.66 5.17 33.75
CA ILE A 4 52.48 4.30 33.91
C ILE A 4 51.27 5.22 33.77
N PHE A 5 50.56 5.07 32.65
CA PHE A 5 49.28 5.73 32.40
C PHE A 5 48.19 4.93 33.12
N THR A 6 47.58 5.53 34.13
CA THR A 6 46.37 5.03 34.78
C THR A 6 45.19 5.23 33.83
N PHE A 7 44.66 4.15 33.26
CA PHE A 7 43.46 4.18 32.42
C PHE A 7 42.23 4.06 33.33
N CYS A 8 41.51 5.17 33.54
CA CYS A 8 40.17 5.15 34.12
C CYS A 8 39.20 4.52 33.10
N ILE A 9 38.80 3.27 33.36
CA ILE A 9 37.71 2.62 32.63
C ILE A 9 36.40 3.19 33.18
N LEU A 10 35.82 4.14 32.45
CA LEU A 10 34.48 4.65 32.71
C LEU A 10 33.47 3.57 32.29
N PHE A 11 32.92 2.83 33.27
CA PHE A 11 31.76 1.96 33.06
C PHE A 11 30.53 2.83 32.75
N VAL A 12 30.24 3.03 31.47
CA VAL A 12 28.94 3.57 31.04
C VAL A 12 27.93 2.41 31.11
N THR A 13 27.19 2.36 32.21
CA THR A 13 26.01 1.51 32.34
C THR A 13 24.92 2.02 31.39
N ILE A 14 24.83 1.42 30.21
CA ILE A 14 23.69 1.58 29.31
C ILE A 14 22.50 0.91 29.99
N ILE A 15 21.68 1.73 30.65
CA ILE A 15 20.35 1.34 31.12
C ILE A 15 19.51 1.08 29.87
N LEU A 16 19.42 -0.19 29.49
CA LEU A 16 18.38 -0.69 28.59
C LEU A 16 17.04 -0.51 29.29
N HIS A 17 16.37 0.61 29.03
CA HIS A 17 14.95 0.70 29.28
C HIS A 17 14.25 -0.28 28.31
N LEU A 18 13.93 -1.46 28.83
CA LEU A 18 12.78 -2.24 28.38
C LEU A 18 11.53 -1.36 28.56
N GLY A 19 11.28 -0.51 27.57
CA GLY A 19 9.96 0.02 27.32
C GLY A 19 9.09 -1.12 26.82
N ALA A 20 8.60 -1.96 27.74
CA ALA A 20 7.43 -2.77 27.47
C ALA A 20 6.25 -1.80 27.33
N SER A 21 6.06 -1.29 26.12
CA SER A 21 4.85 -0.55 25.76
C SER A 21 3.69 -1.54 25.72
N ILE A 22 3.11 -1.78 26.89
CA ILE A 22 1.78 -2.37 27.01
C ILE A 22 0.80 -1.25 26.61
N PHE A 23 0.57 -1.08 25.30
CA PHE A 23 -0.63 -0.41 24.83
C PHE A 23 -1.65 -1.49 24.49
N HIS A 24 -2.41 -1.88 25.52
CA HIS A 24 -3.62 -2.66 25.35
C HIS A 24 -4.78 -1.66 25.17
N THR A 25 -5.55 -1.85 24.10
CA THR A 25 -6.72 -1.05 23.63
C THR A 25 -6.40 0.29 22.94
N GLU A 26 -6.00 0.23 21.67
CA GLU A 26 -6.06 1.39 20.76
C GLU A 26 -7.46 1.50 20.09
N ASP A 27 -8.43 2.06 20.81
CA ASP A 27 -9.44 2.89 20.15
C ASP A 27 -8.76 4.25 19.90
N GLN A 28 -8.13 4.40 18.74
CA GLN A 28 -7.54 5.68 18.34
C GLN A 28 -8.69 6.70 18.23
N ARG A 29 -8.62 7.79 19.01
CA ARG A 29 -9.56 8.91 18.91
C ARG A 29 -8.97 9.94 17.99
N TYR A 30 -9.58 10.14 16.83
CA TYR A 30 -9.23 11.23 15.94
C TYR A 30 -10.22 12.37 16.13
N SER A 31 -9.70 13.59 16.36
CA SER A 31 -10.50 14.81 16.36
C SER A 31 -10.78 15.20 14.91
N PHE A 32 -12.02 14.99 14.45
CA PHE A 32 -12.48 15.43 13.14
C PHE A 32 -13.35 16.67 13.29
N LEU A 33 -13.39 17.51 12.26
CA LEU A 33 -14.23 18.70 12.23
C LEU A 33 -15.49 18.42 11.42
N GLU A 34 -16.63 18.30 12.08
CA GLU A 34 -17.92 18.22 11.41
C GLU A 34 -18.48 19.62 11.17
N THR A 35 -19.26 19.80 10.09
CA THR A 35 -19.87 21.09 9.75
C THR A 35 -21.35 20.94 9.43
N LYS A 36 -22.13 21.98 9.75
CA LYS A 36 -23.53 22.10 9.33
C LYS A 36 -23.72 23.43 8.59
N GLN A 37 -24.10 23.34 7.32
CA GLN A 37 -24.37 24.49 6.46
C GLN A 37 -25.70 25.16 6.84
N ASN A 38 -25.79 26.47 6.62
CA ASN A 38 -26.95 27.32 6.92
C ASN A 38 -27.43 27.24 8.37
N HIS A 39 -26.48 27.06 9.29
CA HIS A 39 -26.76 26.93 10.71
C HIS A 39 -25.69 27.64 11.55
N TYR A 40 -26.10 27.99 12.76
CA TYR A 40 -25.32 28.67 13.77
C TYR A 40 -25.67 28.09 15.15
N LEU A 41 -24.70 28.02 16.06
CA LEU A 41 -24.93 27.68 17.47
C LEU A 41 -25.26 28.91 18.28
N SER A 42 -26.50 28.97 18.79
CA SER A 42 -26.95 30.02 19.72
C SER A 42 -26.37 29.78 21.12
N SER A 43 -25.09 30.11 21.28
CA SER A 43 -24.38 30.07 22.55
C SER A 43 -23.46 31.28 22.68
N ARG A 44 -23.03 31.58 23.91
CA ARG A 44 -22.08 32.66 24.17
C ARG A 44 -20.75 32.35 23.49
N SER A 45 -20.36 33.18 22.53
CA SER A 45 -19.00 33.19 22.01
C SER A 45 -18.07 33.83 23.03
N PHE A 46 -16.92 33.21 23.30
CA PHE A 46 -15.90 33.82 24.17
C PHE A 46 -14.93 34.70 23.39
N GLN A 47 -14.86 34.55 22.06
CA GLN A 47 -14.06 35.40 21.19
C GLN A 47 -14.74 35.55 19.82
N VAL A 48 -14.70 36.77 19.27
CA VAL A 48 -15.18 37.10 17.92
C VAL A 48 -14.05 37.76 17.14
N SER A 49 -13.87 37.40 15.88
CA SER A 49 -12.89 38.02 14.99
C SER A 49 -13.37 37.98 13.54
N MET A 50 -12.76 38.77 12.65
CA MET A 50 -13.01 38.66 11.22
C MET A 50 -12.01 37.71 10.57
N THR A 51 -12.48 36.81 9.71
CA THR A 51 -11.68 35.88 8.92
C THR A 51 -12.25 35.75 7.52
N SER A 52 -11.40 35.71 6.49
CA SER A 52 -11.86 35.62 5.10
C SER A 52 -12.38 34.23 4.72
N GLU A 53 -12.03 33.20 5.51
CA GLU A 53 -12.41 31.81 5.23
C GLU A 53 -12.68 31.02 6.52
N LEU A 54 -13.52 29.99 6.39
CA LEU A 54 -13.83 29.05 7.47
C LEU A 54 -12.57 28.44 8.10
N MET A 55 -11.58 28.04 7.28
CA MET A 55 -10.36 27.38 7.78
C MET A 55 -9.49 28.30 8.63
N GLN A 56 -9.48 29.60 8.39
CA GLN A 56 -8.80 30.55 9.28
C GLN A 56 -9.50 30.63 10.64
N CYS A 57 -10.84 30.56 10.66
CA CYS A 57 -11.60 30.51 11.90
C CYS A 57 -11.30 29.22 12.68
N VAL A 58 -11.23 28.08 12.00
CA VAL A 58 -10.83 26.79 12.58
C VAL A 58 -9.42 26.86 13.15
N GLN A 59 -8.46 27.40 12.42
CA GLN A 59 -7.08 27.56 12.90
C GLN A 59 -7.01 28.42 14.16
N LYS A 60 -7.76 29.53 14.22
CA LYS A 60 -7.87 30.35 15.44
C LYS A 60 -8.42 29.54 16.61
N CYS A 61 -9.46 28.74 16.39
CA CYS A 61 -10.00 27.83 17.41
C CYS A 61 -8.94 26.86 17.94
N LEU A 62 -8.15 26.25 17.05
CA LEU A 62 -7.07 25.32 17.42
C LEU A 62 -5.98 25.96 18.30
N THR A 63 -5.77 27.27 18.22
CA THR A 63 -4.83 27.99 19.11
C THR A 63 -5.36 28.22 20.53
N LYS A 64 -6.63 27.88 20.81
CA LYS A 64 -7.31 28.14 22.08
C LYS A 64 -7.74 26.83 22.74
N GLN A 65 -7.19 26.54 23.92
CA GLN A 65 -7.46 25.29 24.65
C GLN A 65 -8.94 25.06 24.98
N ASN A 66 -9.70 26.13 25.17
CA ASN A 66 -11.12 26.09 25.51
C ASN A 66 -12.04 26.09 24.29
N CYS A 67 -11.53 26.21 23.06
CA CYS A 67 -12.39 26.23 21.88
C CYS A 67 -12.84 24.82 21.51
N ARG A 68 -14.15 24.61 21.43
CA ARG A 68 -14.79 23.31 21.13
C ARG A 68 -15.61 23.33 19.84
N SER A 69 -16.10 24.51 19.45
CA SER A 69 -16.81 24.72 18.19
C SER A 69 -16.63 26.16 17.70
N ILE A 70 -16.99 26.39 16.45
CA ILE A 70 -16.97 27.70 15.81
C ILE A 70 -18.29 27.98 15.10
N ASN A 71 -18.65 29.25 15.00
CA ASN A 71 -19.60 29.75 14.01
C ASN A 71 -18.84 30.64 13.03
N TYR A 72 -19.06 30.42 11.73
CA TYR A 72 -18.50 31.25 10.68
C TYR A 72 -19.61 31.71 9.73
N CYS A 73 -19.75 33.02 9.54
CA CYS A 73 -20.80 33.59 8.69
C CYS A 73 -20.18 34.40 7.55
N ASN A 74 -20.44 33.97 6.31
CA ASN A 74 -19.77 34.49 5.12
C ASN A 74 -20.13 35.95 4.83
N HIS A 75 -21.36 36.36 5.11
CA HIS A 75 -21.88 37.70 4.81
C HIS A 75 -21.10 38.80 5.54
N ASP A 76 -20.66 38.54 6.78
CA ASP A 76 -19.93 39.50 7.61
C ASP A 76 -18.47 39.09 7.85
N SER A 77 -17.98 38.03 7.19
CA SER A 77 -16.67 37.42 7.45
C SER A 77 -16.42 37.13 8.94
N ARG A 78 -17.49 36.83 9.68
CA ARG A 78 -17.48 36.80 11.14
C ARG A 78 -17.20 35.40 11.66
N CYS A 79 -16.16 35.28 12.46
CA CYS A 79 -15.72 34.05 13.13
C CYS A 79 -15.94 34.17 14.63
N GLU A 80 -16.73 33.27 15.19
CA GLU A 80 -17.01 33.19 16.62
C GLU A 80 -16.48 31.87 17.16
N LEU A 81 -15.68 31.96 18.23
CA LEU A 81 -15.14 30.80 18.94
C LEU A 81 -16.03 30.49 20.14
N LEU A 82 -16.43 29.23 20.28
CA LEU A 82 -17.32 28.77 21.35
C LEU A 82 -16.65 27.66 22.15
N ASP A 83 -16.93 27.65 23.46
CA ASP A 83 -16.45 26.64 24.41
C ASP A 83 -17.38 25.43 24.54
N ILE A 84 -18.44 25.41 23.74
CA ILE A 84 -19.45 24.35 23.73
C ILE A 84 -19.11 23.24 22.73
N SER A 85 -19.13 22.00 23.20
CA SER A 85 -19.17 20.82 22.35
C SER A 85 -20.62 20.44 22.05
N VAL A 86 -20.97 20.31 20.77
CA VAL A 86 -22.30 19.82 20.35
C VAL A 86 -22.47 18.34 20.72
N VAL A 87 -21.36 17.59 20.73
CA VAL A 87 -21.31 16.15 20.97
C VAL A 87 -21.59 15.80 22.43
N GLU A 88 -21.01 16.57 23.37
CA GLU A 88 -20.95 16.16 24.78
C GLU A 88 -22.27 16.21 25.56
N ASN A 89 -23.40 16.62 24.98
CA ASN A 89 -24.67 16.74 25.71
C ASN A 89 -25.92 16.61 24.81
N ASN A 90 -25.77 16.04 23.61
CA ASN A 90 -26.86 15.89 22.63
C ASN A 90 -27.60 17.23 22.33
N LYS A 91 -26.87 18.35 22.34
CA LYS A 91 -27.43 19.72 22.27
C LYS A 91 -27.82 20.13 20.84
N LYS A 92 -28.52 19.26 20.13
CA LYS A 92 -29.00 19.51 18.76
C LYS A 92 -29.98 20.70 18.70
N ASP A 93 -30.65 20.99 19.81
CA ASP A 93 -31.62 22.09 19.92
C ASP A 93 -30.98 23.49 19.88
N LEU A 94 -29.65 23.57 20.03
CA LEU A 94 -28.93 24.85 19.96
C LEU A 94 -28.65 25.31 18.52
N PHE A 95 -28.88 24.45 17.54
CA PHE A 95 -28.74 24.82 16.14
C PHE A 95 -29.90 25.72 15.71
N GLN A 96 -29.58 26.94 15.32
CA GLN A 96 -30.53 27.84 14.68
C GLN A 96 -30.20 27.96 13.21
N TRP A 97 -31.24 27.96 12.39
CA TRP A 97 -31.11 28.19 10.96
C TRP A 97 -30.64 29.63 10.72
N ARG A 98 -29.59 29.78 9.92
CA ARG A 98 -29.08 31.07 9.49
C ARG A 98 -28.36 30.91 8.17
N GLU A 99 -28.98 31.39 7.10
CA GLU A 99 -28.43 31.29 5.75
C GLU A 99 -27.03 31.91 5.66
N GLY A 100 -26.10 31.20 4.99
CA GLY A 100 -24.73 31.67 4.79
C GLY A 100 -23.82 31.57 6.02
N CYS A 101 -24.30 30.98 7.12
CA CYS A 101 -23.48 30.59 8.27
C CYS A 101 -23.18 29.09 8.25
N VAL A 102 -21.99 28.75 8.71
CA VAL A 102 -21.52 27.39 8.93
C VAL A 102 -21.09 27.28 10.38
N VAL A 103 -21.68 26.33 11.07
CA VAL A 103 -21.19 25.90 12.37
C VAL A 103 -20.28 24.70 12.17
N ALA A 104 -19.14 24.68 12.86
CA ALA A 104 -18.23 23.55 12.86
C ALA A 104 -17.83 23.15 14.29
N TRP A 105 -17.75 21.85 14.57
CA TRP A 105 -17.41 21.34 15.90
C TRP A 105 -16.50 20.13 15.80
N TRP A 106 -15.71 19.92 16.85
CA TRP A 106 -14.84 18.76 16.94
C TRP A 106 -15.65 17.53 17.39
N VAL A 107 -15.57 16.47 16.60
CA VAL A 107 -16.08 15.14 16.96
C VAL A 107 -14.91 14.22 17.24
N ASN A 108 -15.01 13.45 18.33
CA ASN A 108 -14.11 12.34 18.58
C ASN A 108 -14.65 11.15 17.79
N LEU A 109 -14.11 10.90 16.60
CA LEU A 109 -14.42 9.68 15.87
C LEU A 109 -13.72 8.52 16.57
N LYS A 110 -14.51 7.53 16.96
CA LYS A 110 -13.96 6.24 17.36
C LYS A 110 -13.61 5.51 16.07
N VAL A 111 -12.36 5.06 15.94
CA VAL A 111 -12.00 4.24 14.79
C VAL A 111 -11.48 2.89 15.24
N ARG A 112 -11.75 1.88 14.42
CA ARG A 112 -11.17 0.54 14.59
C ARG A 112 -10.30 0.21 13.39
N ILE A 113 -9.03 -0.11 13.67
CA ILE A 113 -8.02 -0.38 12.65
C ILE A 113 -7.78 -1.89 12.55
N PHE A 114 -7.79 -2.40 11.33
CA PHE A 114 -7.48 -3.77 10.98
C PHE A 114 -6.32 -3.79 9.98
N THR A 115 -5.19 -4.41 10.35
CA THR A 115 -3.97 -4.44 9.53
C THR A 115 -3.71 -5.87 9.05
N PHE A 116 -3.83 -6.08 7.75
CA PHE A 116 -3.53 -7.35 7.09
C PHE A 116 -2.11 -7.34 6.54
N THR A 117 -1.36 -8.40 6.81
CA THR A 117 0.04 -8.57 6.38
C THR A 117 0.20 -9.91 5.64
N THR A 118 1.42 -10.23 5.23
CA THR A 118 1.77 -11.55 4.66
C THR A 118 1.81 -12.66 5.72
N LEU A 119 1.52 -12.35 7.00
CA LEU A 119 1.59 -13.30 8.12
C LEU A 119 2.98 -13.97 8.27
N GLY A 120 4.03 -13.31 7.77
CA GLY A 120 5.41 -13.79 7.82
C GLY A 120 5.80 -14.73 6.67
N GLU A 121 4.87 -15.06 5.78
CA GLU A 121 5.15 -15.91 4.61
C GLU A 121 5.95 -15.17 3.54
N THR A 122 6.79 -15.90 2.79
CA THR A 122 7.64 -15.33 1.74
C THR A 122 7.71 -16.21 0.50
N GLY A 123 7.99 -15.62 -0.66
CA GLY A 123 8.08 -16.33 -1.94
C GLY A 123 6.75 -16.39 -2.70
N ALA A 124 6.52 -17.47 -3.45
CA ALA A 124 5.42 -17.57 -4.41
C ALA A 124 4.07 -17.99 -3.82
N SER A 125 4.05 -18.58 -2.63
CA SER A 125 2.84 -19.05 -1.96
C SER A 125 2.42 -18.08 -0.87
N GLY A 126 1.11 -17.96 -0.64
CA GLY A 126 0.57 -17.17 0.47
C GLY A 126 0.55 -17.93 1.79
N PRO A 127 0.19 -17.25 2.89
CA PRO A 127 0.29 -17.79 4.24
C PRO A 127 -0.59 -19.01 4.50
N THR A 128 -0.11 -19.88 5.40
CA THR A 128 -0.80 -21.11 5.81
C THR A 128 -1.34 -21.06 7.25
N SER A 129 -0.96 -20.05 8.03
CA SER A 129 -1.43 -19.83 9.40
C SER A 129 -1.79 -18.37 9.65
N THR A 130 -2.80 -18.13 10.48
CA THR A 130 -3.21 -16.80 10.96
C THR A 130 -2.61 -16.43 12.32
N ASP A 131 -1.64 -17.19 12.82
CA ASP A 131 -1.05 -16.99 14.15
C ASP A 131 -0.48 -15.59 14.36
N GLY A 132 -0.01 -14.95 13.29
CA GLY A 132 0.47 -13.56 13.31
C GLY A 132 -0.58 -12.52 13.71
N TYR A 133 -1.86 -12.89 13.76
CA TYR A 133 -2.95 -12.03 14.25
C TYR A 133 -3.36 -12.26 15.69
N LYS A 134 -2.70 -13.19 16.41
CA LYS A 134 -2.90 -13.31 17.86
C LYS A 134 -2.66 -11.96 18.54
N ALA A 135 -3.51 -11.61 19.50
CA ALA A 135 -3.50 -10.32 20.20
C ALA A 135 -3.76 -9.07 19.33
N THR A 136 -4.29 -9.23 18.11
CA THR A 136 -4.75 -8.09 17.28
C THR A 136 -6.28 -8.06 17.16
N HIS A 137 -6.84 -6.99 16.58
CA HIS A 137 -8.26 -6.92 16.22
C HIS A 137 -8.69 -7.94 15.15
N LEU A 138 -7.74 -8.68 14.54
CA LEU A 138 -8.01 -9.75 13.57
C LEU A 138 -8.01 -11.15 14.20
N ASN A 139 -7.69 -11.28 15.49
CA ASN A 139 -7.60 -12.58 16.16
C ASN A 139 -8.92 -13.36 16.07
N GLY A 140 -8.90 -14.54 15.47
CA GLY A 140 -10.07 -15.40 15.28
C GLY A 140 -11.10 -14.89 14.26
N LEU A 141 -10.83 -13.78 13.55
CA LEU A 141 -11.77 -13.19 12.57
C LEU A 141 -11.36 -13.44 11.10
N VAL A 142 -10.18 -13.99 10.88
CA VAL A 142 -9.64 -14.26 9.53
C VAL A 142 -9.56 -15.76 9.30
N ARG A 143 -10.06 -16.20 8.14
CA ARG A 143 -9.83 -17.57 7.62
C ARG A 143 -8.96 -17.50 6.37
N LEU A 144 -8.13 -18.50 6.15
CA LEU A 144 -7.29 -18.60 4.95
C LEU A 144 -7.92 -19.53 3.92
N HIS A 145 -7.82 -19.15 2.65
CA HIS A 145 -8.13 -20.00 1.51
C HIS A 145 -7.03 -19.83 0.45
N ASN A 146 -6.11 -20.80 0.37
CA ASN A 146 -4.93 -20.75 -0.50
C ASN A 146 -4.11 -19.46 -0.34
N GLY A 147 -3.83 -19.06 0.92
CA GLY A 147 -3.10 -17.82 1.23
C GLY A 147 -3.93 -16.54 1.16
N ILE A 148 -5.12 -16.57 0.56
CA ILE A 148 -6.05 -15.43 0.56
C ILE A 148 -6.76 -15.37 1.90
N GLN A 149 -6.73 -14.19 2.52
CA GLN A 149 -7.32 -13.91 3.81
C GLN A 149 -8.77 -13.47 3.62
N ILE A 150 -9.69 -14.22 4.21
CA ILE A 150 -11.11 -13.93 4.12
C ILE A 150 -11.58 -13.38 5.46
N TRP A 151 -12.23 -12.22 5.41
CA TRP A 151 -12.63 -11.45 6.57
C TRP A 151 -14.01 -10.85 6.36
N LYS A 152 -14.82 -10.80 7.42
CA LYS A 152 -16.13 -10.15 7.39
C LYS A 152 -16.07 -8.81 8.10
N THR A 153 -16.67 -7.79 7.48
CA THR A 153 -16.84 -6.48 8.12
C THR A 153 -17.63 -6.62 9.43
N PRO A 154 -17.16 -6.03 10.54
CA PRO A 154 -17.84 -6.19 11.83
C PRO A 154 -19.16 -5.41 11.90
N GLU A 155 -19.25 -4.23 11.26
CA GLU A 155 -20.36 -3.30 11.41
C GLU A 155 -20.63 -2.58 10.07
N THR A 156 -21.82 -2.03 9.89
CA THR A 156 -22.11 -1.17 8.72
C THR A 156 -21.50 0.20 8.95
N GLY A 157 -20.75 0.72 7.98
CA GLY A 157 -20.13 2.03 8.14
C GLY A 157 -19.25 2.45 6.97
N LYS A 158 -18.53 3.57 7.16
CA LYS A 158 -17.51 4.03 6.22
C LYS A 158 -16.16 3.41 6.57
N TYR A 159 -15.54 2.82 5.56
CA TYR A 159 -14.26 2.17 5.64
C TYR A 159 -13.24 2.92 4.77
N VAL A 160 -12.14 3.34 5.39
CA VAL A 160 -10.97 3.80 4.65
C VAL A 160 -10.08 2.58 4.44
N ILE A 161 -9.89 2.19 3.18
CA ILE A 161 -9.04 1.05 2.81
C ILE A 161 -7.79 1.59 2.15
N GLU A 162 -6.63 1.22 2.69
CA GLU A 162 -5.33 1.57 2.14
C GLU A 162 -4.51 0.30 1.91
N ALA A 163 -4.15 0.02 0.65
CA ALA A 163 -3.33 -1.11 0.28
C ALA A 163 -1.97 -0.67 -0.25
N PHE A 164 -0.96 -1.48 0.06
CA PHE A 164 0.41 -1.32 -0.41
C PHE A 164 0.81 -2.57 -1.18
N GLY A 165 1.24 -2.42 -2.43
CA GLY A 165 1.85 -3.51 -3.20
C GLY A 165 3.24 -3.84 -2.67
N ALA A 166 3.73 -5.05 -2.94
CA ALA A 166 5.08 -5.43 -2.51
C ALA A 166 6.15 -4.91 -3.48
N SER A 167 7.36 -4.69 -2.97
CA SER A 167 8.50 -4.35 -3.82
C SER A 167 9.03 -5.57 -4.58
N GLY A 168 9.58 -5.35 -5.77
CA GLY A 168 10.49 -6.29 -6.39
C GLY A 168 11.82 -6.40 -5.64
N ARG A 169 12.69 -7.28 -6.12
CA ARG A 169 14.03 -7.44 -5.56
C ARG A 169 15.09 -6.75 -6.41
N ASN A 170 16.20 -6.41 -5.78
CA ASN A 170 17.36 -5.84 -6.45
C ASN A 170 18.05 -6.89 -7.31
N GLY A 171 18.59 -6.47 -8.44
CA GLY A 171 19.55 -7.28 -9.19
C GLY A 171 20.95 -7.15 -8.60
N THR A 172 21.68 -8.25 -8.58
CA THR A 172 23.07 -8.34 -8.13
C THR A 172 24.01 -8.55 -9.31
N CYS A 173 25.19 -7.96 -9.25
CA CYS A 173 26.30 -8.30 -10.15
C CYS A 173 27.58 -8.49 -9.33
N SER A 174 28.29 -9.58 -9.60
CA SER A 174 29.50 -10.01 -8.90
C SER A 174 30.76 -9.26 -9.37
N SER A 175 30.79 -8.83 -10.64
CA SER A 175 31.93 -8.12 -11.25
C SER A 175 31.67 -6.64 -11.56
N CYS A 176 30.49 -6.10 -11.20
CA CYS A 176 30.10 -4.72 -11.49
C CYS A 176 30.21 -3.82 -10.26
N SER A 177 30.31 -2.51 -10.48
CA SER A 177 30.43 -1.49 -9.42
C SER A 177 29.12 -1.13 -8.71
N GLY A 178 27.98 -1.74 -9.07
CA GLY A 178 26.65 -1.33 -8.59
C GLY A 178 25.58 -2.44 -8.57
N TRP A 179 24.43 -2.08 -7.99
CA TRP A 179 23.21 -2.90 -7.89
C TRP A 179 22.07 -2.14 -8.56
N THR A 180 21.22 -2.83 -9.31
CA THR A 180 19.95 -2.25 -9.77
C THR A 180 18.90 -2.44 -8.68
N ARG A 181 18.05 -1.44 -8.49
CA ARG A 181 16.98 -1.51 -7.49
C ARG A 181 15.78 -2.26 -8.04
N GLY A 182 15.17 -3.07 -7.19
CA GLY A 182 13.80 -3.52 -7.45
C GLY A 182 12.83 -2.36 -7.31
N GLY A 183 11.79 -2.35 -8.14
CA GLY A 183 10.72 -1.37 -8.05
C GLY A 183 9.98 -1.47 -6.73
N ARG A 184 9.59 -0.32 -6.18
CA ARG A 184 8.72 -0.25 -4.99
C ARG A 184 7.26 -0.50 -5.38
N GLY A 185 6.46 -1.05 -4.47
CA GLY A 185 5.02 -1.23 -4.70
C GLY A 185 4.23 0.09 -4.60
N ALA A 186 3.05 0.14 -5.23
CA ALA A 186 2.14 1.28 -5.17
C ALA A 186 1.44 1.38 -3.80
N GLN A 187 0.97 2.58 -3.45
CA GLN A 187 0.04 2.85 -2.35
C GLN A 187 -1.28 3.34 -2.93
N ILE A 188 -2.36 2.65 -2.62
CA ILE A 188 -3.70 2.94 -3.14
C ILE A 188 -4.66 3.05 -1.97
N LYS A 189 -5.39 4.16 -1.90
CA LYS A 189 -6.30 4.48 -0.80
C LYS A 189 -7.65 4.93 -1.34
N GLY A 190 -8.74 4.43 -0.77
CA GLY A 190 -10.10 4.86 -1.07
C GLY A 190 -11.06 4.70 0.11
N VAL A 191 -12.21 5.36 0.01
CA VAL A 191 -13.30 5.31 1.00
C VAL A 191 -14.46 4.51 0.44
N PHE A 192 -14.98 3.57 1.24
CA PHE A 192 -16.05 2.65 0.87
C PHE A 192 -17.15 2.66 1.93
N SER A 193 -18.40 2.55 1.51
CA SER A 193 -19.52 2.30 2.43
C SER A 193 -19.83 0.80 2.39
N LEU A 194 -19.52 0.08 3.46
CA LEU A 194 -19.70 -1.38 3.51
C LEU A 194 -20.76 -1.74 4.57
N GLN A 195 -21.53 -2.79 4.28
CA GLN A 195 -22.48 -3.36 5.22
C GLN A 195 -21.78 -4.30 6.20
N GLY A 196 -22.28 -4.41 7.42
CA GLY A 196 -21.82 -5.40 8.40
C GLY A 196 -22.07 -6.83 7.92
N GLY A 197 -21.12 -7.72 8.18
CA GLY A 197 -21.15 -9.12 7.73
C GLY A 197 -20.73 -9.35 6.28
N LEU A 198 -20.44 -8.28 5.51
CA LEU A 198 -19.94 -8.37 4.15
C LEU A 198 -18.57 -9.06 4.14
N GLU A 199 -18.43 -10.11 3.34
CA GLU A 199 -17.19 -10.86 3.19
C GLU A 199 -16.26 -10.19 2.16
N LEU A 200 -15.03 -9.90 2.59
CA LEU A 200 -13.94 -9.43 1.76
C LEU A 200 -12.88 -10.52 1.60
N ARG A 201 -12.30 -10.60 0.39
CA ARG A 201 -11.10 -11.40 0.11
C ARG A 201 -9.90 -10.47 -0.01
N ILE A 202 -8.88 -10.75 0.78
CA ILE A 202 -7.69 -9.92 0.93
C ILE A 202 -6.46 -10.78 0.60
N LEU A 203 -5.76 -10.42 -0.47
CA LEU A 203 -4.48 -11.01 -0.83
C LEU A 203 -3.41 -9.97 -0.57
N VAL A 204 -2.47 -10.25 0.33
CA VAL A 204 -1.36 -9.34 0.63
C VAL A 204 -0.12 -9.76 -0.16
N GLY A 205 0.38 -8.85 -1.00
CA GLY A 205 1.53 -9.13 -1.85
C GLY A 205 2.79 -9.41 -1.04
N GLN A 206 3.59 -10.38 -1.47
CA GLN A 206 4.91 -10.69 -0.91
C GLN A 206 6.01 -10.05 -1.76
N ARG A 207 7.11 -9.67 -1.11
CA ARG A 207 8.31 -9.20 -1.79
C ARG A 207 8.91 -10.32 -2.64
N GLY A 208 9.46 -9.96 -3.79
CA GLY A 208 10.23 -10.91 -4.61
C GLY A 208 11.37 -11.57 -3.81
N LYS A 209 11.61 -12.86 -4.04
CA LYS A 209 12.61 -13.64 -3.30
C LYS A 209 14.02 -13.45 -3.85
N ILE A 210 15.02 -13.47 -2.96
CA ILE A 210 16.44 -13.59 -3.33
C ILE A 210 16.79 -15.07 -3.48
N VAL A 211 17.63 -15.40 -4.46
CA VAL A 211 18.32 -16.70 -4.48
C VAL A 211 19.50 -16.67 -3.51
N SER A 212 19.47 -17.50 -2.47
CA SER A 212 20.64 -17.74 -1.64
C SER A 212 21.55 -18.78 -2.30
N GLY A 213 22.83 -18.45 -2.53
CA GLY A 213 23.84 -19.43 -2.94
C GLY A 213 24.22 -19.47 -4.43
N PHE A 214 23.78 -18.50 -5.24
CA PHE A 214 24.27 -18.37 -6.61
C PHE A 214 25.58 -17.57 -6.65
N SER A 215 26.59 -18.10 -7.33
CA SER A 215 27.94 -17.52 -7.44
C SER A 215 28.12 -16.59 -8.65
N GLY A 216 27.03 -16.01 -9.18
CA GLY A 216 27.04 -15.18 -10.38
C GLY A 216 26.02 -14.05 -10.38
N ASP A 217 25.97 -13.31 -11.49
CA ASP A 217 25.08 -12.17 -11.70
C ASP A 217 23.61 -12.61 -11.75
N LEU A 218 22.74 -11.96 -10.96
CA LEU A 218 21.35 -12.37 -10.83
C LEU A 218 20.38 -11.18 -10.87
N PRO A 219 19.36 -11.21 -11.73
CA PRO A 219 18.26 -10.25 -11.68
C PRO A 219 17.37 -10.50 -10.46
N GLY A 220 16.68 -9.45 -10.03
CA GLY A 220 15.62 -9.54 -9.05
C GLY A 220 14.31 -10.08 -9.61
N SER A 221 13.55 -10.75 -8.75
CA SER A 221 12.15 -11.14 -9.02
C SER A 221 11.18 -9.99 -8.76
N GLY A 222 9.98 -10.11 -9.34
CA GLY A 222 8.89 -9.16 -9.16
C GLY A 222 8.19 -9.32 -7.82
N GLY A 223 7.73 -8.20 -7.26
CA GLY A 223 6.85 -8.16 -6.08
C GLY A 223 5.40 -8.45 -6.47
N GLY A 224 4.66 -9.06 -5.56
CA GLY A 224 3.23 -9.30 -5.76
C GLY A 224 2.36 -8.06 -5.54
N GLY A 225 1.22 -8.04 -6.23
CA GLY A 225 0.15 -7.07 -5.97
C GLY A 225 -0.61 -7.39 -4.67
N THR A 226 -1.24 -6.37 -4.11
CA THR A 226 -2.13 -6.49 -2.95
C THR A 226 -3.56 -6.20 -3.36
N PHE A 227 -4.49 -7.09 -3.04
CA PHE A 227 -5.87 -7.08 -3.56
C PHE A 227 -6.88 -7.07 -2.42
N VAL A 228 -7.92 -6.26 -2.57
CA VAL A 228 -9.12 -6.25 -1.72
C VAL A 228 -10.34 -6.34 -2.64
N THR A 229 -11.11 -7.40 -2.47
CA THR A 229 -12.26 -7.73 -3.34
C THR A 229 -13.45 -8.19 -2.52
N LEU A 230 -14.63 -8.18 -3.15
CA LEU A 230 -15.82 -8.85 -2.63
C LEU A 230 -15.70 -10.37 -2.80
N ALA A 231 -16.60 -11.12 -2.16
CA ALA A 231 -16.63 -12.58 -2.23
C ALA A 231 -16.79 -13.14 -3.66
N ASP A 232 -17.36 -12.38 -4.59
CA ASP A 232 -17.53 -12.73 -6.01
C ASP A 232 -16.33 -12.32 -6.89
N ASN A 233 -15.20 -11.93 -6.28
CA ASN A 233 -14.03 -11.36 -6.95
C ASN A 233 -14.28 -10.01 -7.64
N THR A 234 -15.32 -9.25 -7.28
CA THR A 234 -15.41 -7.85 -7.72
C THR A 234 -14.31 -7.03 -7.04
N PRO A 235 -13.40 -6.37 -7.80
CA PRO A 235 -12.31 -5.59 -7.20
C PRO A 235 -12.85 -4.33 -6.53
N LEU A 236 -12.42 -4.08 -5.28
CA LEU A 236 -12.62 -2.79 -4.62
C LEU A 236 -11.38 -1.92 -4.76
N LEU A 237 -10.23 -2.52 -4.45
CA LEU A 237 -8.96 -1.81 -4.38
C LEU A 237 -7.80 -2.80 -4.63
N VAL A 238 -6.86 -2.41 -5.50
CA VAL A 238 -5.67 -3.21 -5.83
C VAL A 238 -4.46 -2.29 -5.90
N ALA A 239 -3.39 -2.64 -5.20
CA ALA A 239 -2.11 -1.94 -5.26
C ALA A 239 -1.07 -2.80 -5.99
N GLY A 240 -0.55 -2.28 -7.10
CA GLY A 240 0.45 -2.97 -7.93
C GLY A 240 1.79 -3.16 -7.22
N GLY A 241 2.39 -4.32 -7.42
CA GLY A 241 3.76 -4.65 -6.99
C GLY A 241 4.82 -4.11 -7.95
N GLY A 242 6.03 -3.92 -7.46
CA GLY A 242 7.15 -3.45 -8.28
C GLY A 242 7.84 -4.55 -9.09
N GLY A 243 8.41 -4.18 -10.23
CA GLY A 243 9.25 -5.07 -11.05
C GLY A 243 10.59 -5.38 -10.39
N GLY A 244 11.22 -6.48 -10.77
CA GLY A 244 12.58 -6.81 -10.33
C GLY A 244 13.65 -5.95 -11.01
N GLY A 245 14.75 -5.69 -10.32
CA GLY A 245 15.92 -5.02 -10.91
C GLY A 245 16.66 -5.94 -11.88
N GLY A 246 17.07 -5.43 -13.04
CA GLY A 246 17.87 -6.19 -14.01
C GLY A 246 19.28 -6.51 -13.49
N VAL A 247 20.09 -7.28 -14.22
CA VAL A 247 21.51 -7.39 -13.86
C VAL A 247 22.18 -6.03 -14.04
N SER A 248 23.09 -5.60 -13.13
CA SER A 248 23.77 -4.30 -13.20
C SER A 248 24.84 -4.20 -14.32
N THR A 249 24.51 -4.61 -15.55
CA THR A 249 25.30 -4.38 -16.78
C THR A 249 24.78 -3.14 -17.52
N ALA A 250 25.46 -2.73 -18.60
CA ALA A 250 25.10 -1.54 -19.38
C ALA A 250 23.67 -1.54 -19.97
N SER A 251 23.03 -2.70 -20.02
CA SER A 251 21.67 -2.92 -20.55
C SER A 251 20.62 -3.23 -19.48
N GLY A 252 21.00 -3.34 -18.20
CA GLY A 252 20.06 -3.56 -17.11
C GLY A 252 19.66 -2.28 -16.40
N GLY A 253 18.37 -2.17 -16.08
CA GLY A 253 17.81 -1.02 -15.36
C GLY A 253 17.19 -1.40 -14.03
N ASP A 254 16.90 -0.37 -13.24
CA ASP A 254 16.04 -0.50 -12.06
C ASP A 254 14.66 -1.02 -12.49
N GLY A 255 14.06 -1.87 -11.66
CA GLY A 255 12.70 -2.34 -11.87
C GLY A 255 11.71 -1.18 -11.71
N ASP A 256 10.70 -1.13 -12.57
CA ASP A 256 9.69 -0.09 -12.49
C ASP A 256 8.85 -0.23 -11.20
N PRO A 257 8.42 0.90 -10.61
CA PRO A 257 7.53 0.85 -9.47
C PRO A 257 6.16 0.25 -9.84
N GLY A 258 5.43 -0.25 -8.85
CA GLY A 258 3.99 -0.48 -8.98
C GLY A 258 3.31 0.83 -9.39
N GLN A 259 2.42 0.76 -10.37
CA GLN A 259 1.80 1.90 -11.04
C GLN A 259 0.56 2.37 -10.28
N ALA A 260 0.28 3.68 -10.32
CA ALA A 260 -0.96 4.25 -9.77
C ALA A 260 -2.17 4.06 -10.70
N THR A 261 -1.93 3.72 -11.98
CA THR A 261 -2.93 3.52 -13.02
C THR A 261 -3.23 2.03 -13.21
N THR A 262 -4.28 1.70 -13.97
CA THR A 262 -4.73 0.32 -14.22
C THR A 262 -3.77 -0.51 -15.06
N ASN A 263 -2.92 0.11 -15.87
CA ASN A 263 -2.00 -0.61 -16.74
C ASN A 263 -0.69 -0.90 -16.02
N GLY A 264 -0.12 -2.08 -16.29
CA GLY A 264 1.27 -2.34 -15.91
C GLY A 264 2.23 -1.55 -16.80
N SER A 265 3.47 -1.37 -16.35
CA SER A 265 4.50 -0.71 -17.16
C SER A 265 5.35 -1.71 -17.95
N HIS A 266 6.22 -1.19 -18.85
CA HIS A 266 7.09 -1.96 -19.75
C HIS A 266 6.39 -3.12 -20.45
N HIS A 267 5.44 -2.80 -21.33
CA HIS A 267 4.57 -3.79 -21.98
C HIS A 267 3.71 -4.57 -20.99
N GLY A 268 3.27 -3.90 -19.94
CA GLY A 268 2.35 -4.47 -18.97
C GLY A 268 0.99 -4.83 -19.55
N GLY A 269 0.24 -5.56 -18.76
CA GLY A 269 -1.13 -5.90 -19.05
C GLY A 269 -2.01 -4.65 -19.10
N ILE A 270 -3.14 -4.82 -19.75
CA ILE A 270 -4.26 -3.87 -19.80
C ILE A 270 -5.52 -4.61 -19.34
N ASP A 271 -6.49 -3.90 -18.81
CA ASP A 271 -7.81 -4.46 -18.44
C ASP A 271 -7.73 -5.72 -17.59
N GLY A 272 -6.79 -5.73 -16.65
CA GLY A 272 -6.64 -6.81 -15.68
C GLY A 272 -5.86 -8.03 -16.19
N GLN A 273 -5.25 -7.95 -17.37
CA GLN A 273 -4.45 -9.03 -17.94
C GLN A 273 -3.02 -9.06 -17.39
N GLY A 274 -2.30 -10.17 -17.60
CA GLY A 274 -0.88 -10.29 -17.28
C GLY A 274 0.00 -9.45 -18.20
N GLY A 275 1.26 -9.25 -17.79
CA GLY A 275 2.26 -8.53 -18.56
C GLY A 275 2.66 -9.28 -19.83
N ARG A 276 3.16 -8.53 -20.82
CA ARG A 276 3.65 -9.03 -22.11
C ARG A 276 5.17 -8.83 -22.22
N ILE A 277 5.76 -9.42 -23.26
CA ILE A 277 7.17 -9.23 -23.61
C ILE A 277 7.26 -8.59 -24.99
N CYS A 278 8.15 -7.62 -25.13
CA CYS A 278 8.50 -7.06 -26.43
C CYS A 278 10.02 -7.00 -26.63
N ALA A 279 10.43 -7.30 -27.87
CA ALA A 279 11.81 -7.24 -28.35
C ALA A 279 12.41 -5.82 -28.39
N THR A 280 11.53 -4.83 -28.46
CA THR A 280 11.86 -3.42 -28.69
C THR A 280 11.07 -2.57 -27.69
N ILE A 281 11.66 -1.45 -27.26
CA ILE A 281 10.97 -0.43 -26.46
C ILE A 281 9.91 0.35 -27.27
N ASN A 282 9.96 0.26 -28.60
CA ASN A 282 9.06 0.94 -29.52
C ASN A 282 8.24 -0.06 -30.35
N PRO A 283 6.97 0.23 -30.67
CA PRO A 283 6.16 -0.58 -31.57
C PRO A 283 6.72 -0.58 -33.02
N PRO A 284 6.47 -1.65 -33.81
CA PRO A 284 5.69 -2.84 -33.49
C PRO A 284 6.41 -3.77 -32.49
N CYS A 285 5.64 -4.51 -31.71
CA CYS A 285 6.14 -5.49 -30.74
C CYS A 285 6.14 -6.90 -31.36
N PRO A 286 7.21 -7.32 -32.05
CA PRO A 286 7.34 -8.71 -32.47
C PRO A 286 7.58 -9.57 -31.23
N LEU A 287 6.77 -10.61 -31.09
CA LEU A 287 6.86 -11.59 -30.01
C LEU A 287 8.13 -12.43 -30.24
N ILE A 288 9.18 -12.24 -29.44
CA ILE A 288 10.37 -13.10 -29.48
C ILE A 288 10.10 -14.34 -28.62
N VAL A 289 9.99 -15.49 -29.27
CA VAL A 289 9.63 -16.79 -28.67
C VAL A 289 10.86 -17.54 -28.09
N VAL A 290 12.08 -16.98 -28.18
CA VAL A 290 13.33 -17.74 -27.96
C VAL A 290 14.12 -17.39 -26.69
N GLN A 291 13.55 -16.72 -25.69
CA GLN A 291 14.31 -16.29 -24.50
C GLN A 291 13.58 -16.59 -23.18
N PRO A 292 14.29 -16.90 -22.08
CA PRO A 292 13.66 -17.06 -20.76
C PRO A 292 13.10 -15.73 -20.26
N TYR A 293 11.89 -15.74 -19.71
CA TYR A 293 11.21 -14.56 -19.16
C TYR A 293 10.11 -14.98 -18.18
N CYS A 294 9.69 -14.04 -17.33
CA CYS A 294 8.51 -14.21 -16.48
C CYS A 294 7.86 -12.85 -16.19
N THR A 295 6.71 -12.57 -16.82
CA THR A 295 5.94 -11.34 -16.58
C THR A 295 5.10 -11.46 -15.31
N GLY A 296 4.65 -10.34 -14.77
CA GLY A 296 3.68 -10.34 -13.67
C GLY A 296 2.29 -10.73 -14.16
N SER A 297 1.46 -11.27 -13.27
CA SER A 297 0.04 -11.53 -13.56
C SER A 297 -0.84 -10.34 -13.17
N GLY A 298 -2.01 -10.27 -13.80
CA GLY A 298 -3.05 -9.31 -13.48
C GLY A 298 -4.11 -9.89 -12.54
N PHE A 299 -5.25 -9.22 -12.51
CA PHE A 299 -6.43 -9.60 -11.76
C PHE A 299 -7.12 -10.80 -12.41
N TYR A 300 -7.29 -10.76 -13.74
CA TYR A 300 -7.97 -11.78 -14.54
C TYR A 300 -6.97 -12.70 -15.24
N GLY A 301 -5.94 -12.12 -15.87
CA GLY A 301 -4.99 -12.86 -16.71
C GLY A 301 -3.70 -13.26 -16.00
N ASN A 302 -3.29 -14.52 -16.17
CA ASN A 302 -2.00 -15.01 -15.68
C ASN A 302 -0.83 -14.30 -16.36
N GLY A 303 0.35 -14.34 -15.73
CA GLY A 303 1.58 -13.90 -16.37
C GLY A 303 2.05 -14.91 -17.41
N ILE A 304 2.90 -14.45 -18.32
CA ILE A 304 3.50 -15.27 -19.37
C ILE A 304 4.91 -15.64 -18.92
N VAL A 305 5.28 -16.90 -19.15
CA VAL A 305 6.57 -17.44 -18.75
C VAL A 305 7.16 -18.29 -19.87
N HIS A 306 8.48 -18.44 -19.86
CA HIS A 306 9.20 -19.42 -20.67
C HIS A 306 10.26 -20.09 -19.79
N PHE A 307 10.27 -21.43 -19.75
CA PHE A 307 11.12 -22.29 -18.89
C PHE A 307 10.94 -22.14 -17.36
N ALA A 308 9.74 -21.77 -16.90
CA ALA A 308 9.40 -21.63 -15.48
C ALA A 308 7.88 -21.84 -15.25
N THR A 309 7.45 -21.83 -14.00
CA THR A 309 6.01 -21.84 -13.64
C THR A 309 5.46 -20.41 -13.70
N PRO A 310 4.34 -20.17 -14.40
CA PRO A 310 3.80 -18.83 -14.54
C PRO A 310 3.17 -18.32 -13.24
N PRO A 311 3.29 -17.02 -12.92
CA PRO A 311 2.48 -16.42 -11.87
C PRO A 311 1.00 -16.46 -12.25
N SER A 312 0.19 -16.80 -11.28
CA SER A 312 -1.26 -16.90 -11.42
C SER A 312 -1.93 -15.58 -11.08
N SER A 313 -2.95 -15.22 -11.85
CA SER A 313 -3.79 -14.06 -11.58
C SER A 313 -4.52 -14.18 -10.24
N PHE A 314 -5.05 -13.06 -9.73
CA PHE A 314 -5.82 -13.06 -8.50
C PHE A 314 -6.96 -14.09 -8.52
N VAL A 315 -7.75 -14.13 -9.62
CA VAL A 315 -8.86 -15.08 -9.75
C VAL A 315 -8.40 -16.55 -9.78
N ASN A 316 -7.13 -16.79 -10.10
CA ASN A 316 -6.49 -18.11 -10.11
C ASN A 316 -5.63 -18.36 -8.85
N GLY A 317 -5.84 -17.62 -7.77
CA GLY A 317 -5.18 -17.82 -6.48
C GLY A 317 -3.92 -16.99 -6.26
N GLY A 318 -3.47 -16.20 -7.23
CA GLY A 318 -2.44 -15.17 -7.04
C GLY A 318 -1.03 -15.69 -6.76
N SER A 319 -0.73 -16.97 -7.04
CA SER A 319 0.62 -17.51 -6.82
C SER A 319 1.67 -16.76 -7.63
N GLY A 320 2.83 -16.49 -7.03
CA GLY A 320 3.99 -15.95 -7.74
C GLY A 320 4.59 -16.97 -8.73
N GLY A 321 5.40 -16.49 -9.68
CA GLY A 321 6.11 -17.35 -10.61
C GLY A 321 7.21 -18.14 -9.90
N SER A 322 7.56 -19.31 -10.42
CA SER A 322 8.66 -20.13 -9.90
C SER A 322 9.69 -20.40 -11.00
N GLY A 323 10.95 -20.03 -10.75
CA GLY A 323 12.07 -20.15 -11.68
C GLY A 323 13.39 -20.23 -10.91
N THR A 324 14.42 -19.51 -11.36
CA THR A 324 15.70 -19.40 -10.63
C THR A 324 15.49 -18.75 -9.25
N SER A 325 14.58 -17.77 -9.19
CA SER A 325 14.08 -17.17 -7.95
C SER A 325 12.56 -17.05 -8.02
N GLU A 326 11.90 -17.15 -6.87
CA GLU A 326 10.43 -17.03 -6.82
C GLU A 326 10.00 -15.56 -6.88
N GLY A 327 8.99 -15.30 -7.70
CA GLY A 327 8.23 -14.07 -7.64
C GLY A 327 7.35 -14.05 -6.39
N GLY A 328 7.01 -12.85 -5.92
CA GLY A 328 6.16 -12.70 -4.75
C GLY A 328 4.72 -13.18 -4.98
N PHE A 329 4.14 -13.85 -3.99
CA PHE A 329 2.69 -14.07 -3.89
C PHE A 329 1.93 -12.77 -4.12
N GLY A 330 0.81 -12.83 -4.84
CA GLY A 330 0.18 -11.68 -5.48
C GLY A 330 0.57 -11.51 -6.95
N GLY A 331 1.10 -12.57 -7.58
CA GLY A 331 1.31 -12.60 -9.01
C GLY A 331 2.63 -12.01 -9.52
N GLY A 332 3.65 -11.87 -8.65
CA GLY A 332 4.98 -11.42 -9.06
C GLY A 332 5.66 -12.46 -9.96
N GLY A 333 6.35 -11.99 -10.99
CA GLY A 333 7.15 -12.83 -11.89
C GLY A 333 8.44 -13.33 -11.23
N ALA A 334 8.84 -14.54 -11.59
CA ALA A 334 10.12 -15.13 -11.19
C ALA A 334 11.31 -14.46 -11.87
N THR A 335 12.50 -14.63 -11.29
CA THR A 335 13.73 -14.54 -12.08
C THR A 335 13.86 -15.80 -12.92
N VAL A 336 14.12 -15.66 -14.22
CA VAL A 336 14.42 -16.80 -15.11
C VAL A 336 15.70 -16.50 -15.86
N ALA A 337 16.74 -17.30 -15.60
CA ALA A 337 18.09 -17.07 -16.10
C ALA A 337 18.57 -15.63 -15.77
N SER A 338 18.90 -14.83 -16.79
CA SER A 338 19.40 -13.45 -16.65
C SER A 338 18.32 -12.37 -16.78
N ARG A 339 17.02 -12.71 -16.63
CA ARG A 339 15.91 -11.74 -16.74
C ARG A 339 15.16 -11.47 -15.44
N PRO A 340 14.84 -10.20 -15.15
CA PRO A 340 14.04 -9.83 -13.98
C PRO A 340 12.57 -10.20 -14.15
N GLY A 341 11.87 -10.36 -13.04
CA GLY A 341 10.44 -10.66 -13.01
C GLY A 341 9.55 -9.42 -12.98
N GLY A 342 8.45 -9.43 -13.74
CA GLY A 342 7.44 -8.36 -13.70
C GLY A 342 6.63 -8.32 -12.40
N GLY A 343 6.19 -7.14 -11.96
CA GLY A 343 5.36 -6.98 -10.76
C GLY A 343 3.91 -7.45 -10.96
N GLY A 344 3.29 -8.08 -9.96
CA GLY A 344 1.87 -8.43 -10.00
C GLY A 344 0.97 -7.23 -9.70
N GLY A 345 -0.32 -7.27 -10.06
CA GLY A 345 -1.23 -6.15 -9.77
C GLY A 345 -2.61 -6.31 -10.39
N TYR A 346 -3.33 -5.19 -10.53
CA TYR A 346 -4.57 -5.16 -11.31
C TYR A 346 -4.27 -5.62 -12.72
N SER A 347 -3.29 -5.01 -13.40
CA SER A 347 -2.65 -5.59 -14.58
C SER A 347 -1.21 -5.95 -14.27
N GLY A 348 -0.69 -7.02 -14.85
CA GLY A 348 0.68 -7.47 -14.59
C GLY A 348 1.73 -6.58 -15.26
N GLY A 349 2.89 -6.43 -14.63
CA GLY A 349 4.07 -5.77 -15.22
C GLY A 349 4.69 -6.61 -16.32
N GLY A 350 5.07 -5.99 -17.43
CA GLY A 350 5.69 -6.67 -18.56
C GLY A 350 7.21 -6.71 -18.46
N LEU A 351 7.87 -7.06 -19.56
CA LEU A 351 9.31 -6.97 -19.71
C LEU A 351 9.65 -6.21 -20.99
N ALA A 352 10.58 -5.28 -20.88
CA ALA A 352 11.30 -4.71 -22.02
C ALA A 352 12.71 -5.31 -22.06
N SER A 353 13.08 -5.95 -23.16
CA SER A 353 14.47 -6.33 -23.41
C SER A 353 15.13 -5.30 -24.32
N SER A 354 16.37 -4.93 -24.01
CA SER A 354 17.30 -4.40 -25.01
C SER A 354 18.13 -5.57 -25.56
N GLY A 355 18.27 -5.70 -26.88
CA GLY A 355 19.13 -6.71 -27.51
C GLY A 355 18.41 -7.73 -28.39
N GLY A 356 18.96 -7.96 -29.60
CA GLY A 356 18.44 -8.88 -30.61
C GLY A 356 18.48 -10.37 -30.23
N SER A 357 18.23 -11.24 -31.20
CA SER A 357 17.95 -12.68 -31.08
C SER A 357 19.04 -13.58 -30.48
N THR A 358 20.07 -13.04 -29.83
CA THR A 358 21.21 -13.81 -29.31
C THR A 358 21.30 -13.74 -27.78
N LEU A 359 21.58 -14.89 -27.17
CA LEU A 359 21.65 -15.19 -25.72
C LEU A 359 22.74 -14.43 -24.92
N SER A 360 23.34 -13.37 -25.47
CA SER A 360 24.46 -12.67 -24.84
C SER A 360 23.96 -11.61 -23.87
N SER A 361 23.88 -11.95 -22.58
CA SER A 361 24.13 -11.09 -21.39
C SER A 361 23.45 -9.71 -21.28
N GLU A 362 22.51 -9.34 -22.14
CA GLU A 362 21.96 -8.00 -22.14
C GLU A 362 20.71 -7.89 -21.26
N GLY A 363 20.78 -6.95 -20.33
CA GLY A 363 19.76 -6.68 -19.33
C GLY A 363 18.41 -6.32 -19.92
N GLY A 364 17.42 -6.39 -19.05
CA GLY A 364 16.06 -5.96 -19.33
C GLY A 364 15.51 -5.17 -18.14
N VAL A 365 14.43 -4.46 -18.40
CA VAL A 365 13.69 -3.71 -17.39
C VAL A 365 12.37 -4.41 -17.18
N ALA A 366 12.09 -4.79 -15.93
CA ALA A 366 10.80 -5.34 -15.56
C ALA A 366 9.83 -4.21 -15.21
N GLY A 367 8.62 -4.33 -15.74
CA GLY A 367 7.48 -3.48 -15.41
C GLY A 367 6.95 -3.73 -14.01
N GLY A 368 6.40 -2.69 -13.39
CA GLY A 368 5.55 -2.83 -12.22
C GLY A 368 4.11 -3.10 -12.61
N GLY A 369 3.35 -3.71 -11.69
CA GLY A 369 1.93 -3.99 -11.88
C GLY A 369 1.07 -2.72 -11.78
N GLY A 370 -0.05 -2.73 -12.50
CA GLY A 370 -1.11 -1.74 -12.41
C GLY A 370 -1.89 -1.82 -11.08
N SER A 371 -2.61 -0.75 -10.77
CA SER A 371 -3.48 -0.61 -9.59
C SER A 371 -4.93 -0.34 -9.97
N TYR A 372 -5.85 -0.51 -9.04
CA TYR A 372 -7.27 -0.25 -9.23
C TYR A 372 -7.87 0.34 -7.97
N ASN A 373 -8.81 1.28 -8.11
CA ASN A 373 -9.49 1.90 -7.00
C ASN A 373 -10.91 2.29 -7.42
N ASN A 374 -11.92 1.69 -6.81
CA ASN A 374 -13.33 2.04 -7.01
C ASN A 374 -13.94 2.73 -5.78
N GLY A 375 -13.10 3.20 -4.85
CA GLY A 375 -13.53 3.98 -3.69
C GLY A 375 -13.69 5.46 -4.03
N ALA A 376 -14.37 6.19 -3.14
CA ALA A 376 -14.36 7.65 -3.14
C ALA A 376 -13.05 8.19 -2.52
N ASP A 377 -12.80 9.50 -2.66
CA ASP A 377 -11.65 10.20 -2.08
C ASP A 377 -10.30 9.51 -2.37
N GLN A 378 -10.10 9.14 -3.64
CA GLN A 378 -8.96 8.33 -4.05
C GLN A 378 -7.64 9.05 -3.85
N LYS A 379 -6.66 8.33 -3.30
CA LYS A 379 -5.26 8.73 -3.28
C LYS A 379 -4.42 7.56 -3.76
N ASN A 380 -3.90 7.70 -4.97
CA ASN A 380 -3.14 6.64 -5.66
C ASN A 380 -1.72 7.16 -5.93
N ILE A 381 -0.71 6.48 -5.40
CA ILE A 381 0.70 6.89 -5.51
C ILE A 381 1.51 5.68 -5.97
N ALA A 382 2.27 5.85 -7.05
CA ALA A 382 3.19 4.83 -7.53
C ALA A 382 4.43 4.72 -6.62
N GLY A 383 5.03 3.53 -6.52
CA GLY A 383 6.39 3.36 -6.02
C GLY A 383 6.68 3.82 -4.59
N THR A 384 5.76 3.62 -3.65
CA THR A 384 5.89 4.09 -2.25
C THR A 384 6.42 3.01 -1.30
N ASN A 385 6.06 1.74 -1.49
CA ASN A 385 6.30 0.69 -0.52
C ASN A 385 7.54 -0.16 -0.85
N GLU A 386 8.48 -0.25 0.10
CA GLU A 386 9.60 -1.17 0.06
C GLU A 386 9.40 -2.27 1.11
N GLY A 387 9.51 -3.54 0.69
CA GLY A 387 9.15 -4.68 1.53
C GLY A 387 7.90 -5.42 1.03
N ASP A 388 7.31 -6.18 1.94
CA ASP A 388 6.03 -6.84 1.73
C ASP A 388 4.89 -5.83 1.65
N GLY A 389 3.79 -6.24 1.01
CA GLY A 389 2.55 -5.50 1.01
C GLY A 389 1.87 -5.48 2.37
N ARG A 390 0.83 -4.65 2.48
CA ARG A 390 -0.11 -4.65 3.61
C ARG A 390 -1.43 -4.03 3.19
N VAL A 391 -2.50 -4.33 3.93
CA VAL A 391 -3.77 -3.61 3.84
C VAL A 391 -4.11 -3.07 5.22
N VAL A 392 -4.43 -1.78 5.29
CA VAL A 392 -4.96 -1.13 6.49
C VAL A 392 -6.41 -0.75 6.21
N ILE A 393 -7.33 -1.32 7.00
CA ILE A 393 -8.75 -1.01 6.94
C ILE A 393 -9.13 -0.27 8.22
N THR A 394 -9.56 0.98 8.07
CA THR A 394 -10.02 1.82 9.19
C THR A 394 -11.53 1.99 9.10
N LEU A 395 -12.25 1.41 10.05
CA LEU A 395 -13.68 1.65 10.25
C LEU A 395 -13.87 2.95 11.03
N MET A 396 -14.63 3.89 10.46
CA MET A 396 -15.07 5.11 11.13
C MET A 396 -16.44 4.85 11.79
N LEU A 397 -16.46 4.81 13.13
CA LEU A 397 -17.65 4.55 13.96
C LEU A 397 -18.33 5.85 14.41
#